data_AF-A0A6A7LPG6-F1
#
_entry.id   AF-A0A6A7LPG6-F1
#
_cell.length_a   1.000
_cell.length_b   1.000
_cell.length_c   1.000
_cell.angle_alpha   90.00
_cell.angle_beta   90.00
_cell.angle_gamma   90.00
#
_symmetry.space_group_name_H-M   'P 1'
#
loop_
_entity.id
_entity.type
_entity.pdbx_description
1 polymer ?
#
loop_
_entity_poly.entity_id
_entity_poly.type
_entity_poly.pdbx_seq_one_letter_code
_entity_poly.pdbx_strand_id
1 'polypeptide(L)'
;MAHAVDELMLKWIEPDAELRDPARARVRVHGVPVWAIVGYYRAVDQSVERVAMDYDLPLDAVEAVLAYYREHRRSVDARLAAHEAFFAA
;
A
#
# COMPACT_ATOMS: atom_id res chain seq x y z
N MET A 1 -8.02 -19.63 0.13
CA MET A 1 -7.96 -18.26 0.69
C MET A 1 -7.24 -17.26 -0.22
N ALA A 2 -6.31 -17.67 -1.10
CA ALA A 2 -5.65 -16.78 -2.07
C ALA A 2 -6.62 -16.01 -3.00
N HIS A 3 -7.64 -16.69 -3.55
CA HIS A 3 -8.63 -16.05 -4.44
C HIS A 3 -9.36 -14.85 -3.84
N ALA A 4 -9.67 -14.86 -2.54
CA ALA A 4 -10.34 -13.74 -1.90
C ALA A 4 -9.42 -12.50 -1.81
N VAL A 5 -8.11 -12.72 -1.60
CA VAL A 5 -7.13 -11.63 -1.53
C VAL A 5 -6.88 -11.03 -2.91
N ASP A 6 -6.81 -11.87 -3.95
CA ASP A 6 -6.67 -11.42 -5.34
C ASP A 6 -7.86 -10.55 -5.77
N GLU A 7 -9.09 -10.94 -5.38
CA GLU A 7 -10.31 -10.16 -5.60
C GLU A 7 -10.25 -8.79 -4.89
N LEU A 8 -9.76 -8.76 -3.65
CA LEU A 8 -9.58 -7.51 -2.91
C LEU A 8 -8.53 -6.61 -3.56
N MET A 9 -7.43 -7.17 -4.07
CA MET A 9 -6.41 -6.41 -4.80
C MET A 9 -6.99 -5.77 -6.07
N LEU A 10 -7.76 -6.53 -6.87
CA LEU A 10 -8.40 -6.01 -8.08
C LEU A 10 -9.42 -4.90 -7.77
N LYS A 11 -10.16 -5.04 -6.67
CA LYS A 11 -11.16 -4.07 -6.22
C LYS A 11 -10.51 -2.76 -5.77
N TRP A 12 -9.50 -2.86 -4.92
CA TRP A 12 -8.99 -1.71 -4.16
C TRP A 12 -7.73 -1.08 -4.70
N ILE A 13 -6.90 -1.82 -5.44
CA ILE A 13 -5.62 -1.33 -5.93
C ILE A 13 -5.73 -0.90 -7.38
N GLU A 14 -5.18 0.27 -7.66
CA GLU A 14 -4.97 0.80 -9.00
C GLU A 14 -3.45 0.79 -9.28
N PRO A 15 -2.96 -0.19 -10.08
CA PRO A 15 -1.58 -0.18 -10.54
C PRO A 15 -1.32 1.02 -11.44
N ASP A 16 -0.09 1.53 -11.43
CA ASP A 16 0.30 2.58 -12.38
C ASP A 16 0.37 1.99 -13.80
N ALA A 17 -0.62 2.35 -14.63
CA ALA A 17 -0.75 1.82 -15.98
C ALA A 17 0.32 2.36 -16.95
N GLU A 18 0.83 3.57 -16.70
CA GLU A 18 1.72 4.26 -17.64
C GLU A 18 3.16 3.77 -17.54
N LEU A 19 3.71 3.76 -16.33
CA LEU A 19 5.11 3.42 -16.11
C LEU A 19 5.32 1.96 -15.69
N ARG A 20 4.22 1.22 -15.41
CA ARG A 20 4.24 -0.13 -14.86
C ARG A 20 5.13 -0.25 -13.61
N ASP A 21 5.29 0.83 -12.86
CA ASP A 21 6.08 0.86 -11.64
C ASP A 21 5.17 0.46 -10.47
N PRO A 22 5.43 -0.70 -9.82
CA PRO A 22 4.62 -1.14 -8.69
C PRO A 22 4.66 -0.16 -7.51
N ALA A 23 5.73 0.62 -7.37
CA ALA A 23 5.84 1.60 -6.30
C ALA A 23 4.92 2.82 -6.48
N ARG A 24 4.31 2.98 -7.66
CA ARG A 24 3.37 4.08 -7.97
C ARG A 24 1.91 3.67 -7.87
N ALA A 25 1.62 2.41 -7.51
CA ALA A 25 0.27 1.93 -7.27
C ALA A 25 -0.44 2.73 -6.17
N ARG A 26 -1.77 2.87 -6.30
CA ARG A 26 -2.63 3.67 -5.42
C ARG A 26 -3.84 2.88 -4.96
N VAL A 27 -4.44 3.32 -3.86
CA VAL A 27 -5.77 2.84 -3.44
C VAL A 27 -6.84 3.62 -4.19
N ARG A 28 -7.77 2.91 -4.84
CA ARG A 28 -8.75 3.43 -5.80
C ARG A 28 -9.67 4.51 -5.23
N VAL A 29 -10.07 4.42 -3.96
CA VAL A 29 -11.07 5.33 -3.35
C VAL A 29 -10.49 6.72 -3.10
N HIS A 30 -9.27 6.77 -2.58
CA HIS A 30 -8.66 8.01 -2.07
C HIS A 30 -7.45 8.48 -2.88
N GLY A 31 -7.02 7.69 -3.87
CA GLY A 31 -5.83 7.98 -4.68
C GLY A 31 -4.50 7.94 -3.90
N VAL A 32 -4.55 7.44 -2.65
CA VAL A 32 -3.40 7.38 -1.73
C VAL A 32 -2.40 6.35 -2.24
N PRO A 33 -1.10 6.68 -2.33
CA PRO A 33 -0.09 5.72 -2.76
C PRO A 33 0.03 4.53 -1.79
N VAL A 34 0.16 3.33 -2.34
CA VAL A 34 0.34 2.09 -1.56
C VAL A 34 1.55 2.21 -0.62
N TRP A 35 2.68 2.76 -1.10
CA TRP A 35 3.87 2.91 -0.27
C TRP A 35 3.62 3.80 0.97
N ALA A 36 2.75 4.81 0.87
CA ALA A 36 2.47 5.70 1.99
C ALA A 36 1.70 4.97 3.09
N ILE A 37 0.72 4.15 2.72
CA ILE A 37 -0.04 3.32 3.65
C ILE A 37 0.86 2.27 4.29
N VAL A 38 1.77 1.64 3.53
CA VAL A 38 2.74 0.68 4.07
C VAL A 38 3.72 1.35 5.03
N GLY A 39 4.18 2.56 4.72
CA GLY A 39 5.02 3.35 5.61
C GLY A 39 4.31 3.65 6.94
N TYR A 40 3.06 4.11 6.86
CA TYR A 40 2.26 4.36 8.06
C TYR A 40 2.00 3.09 8.87
N TYR A 41 1.61 1.99 8.21
CA TYR A 41 1.43 0.68 8.84
C TYR A 41 2.64 0.27 9.68
N ARG A 42 3.87 0.50 9.19
CA ARG A 42 5.09 0.24 9.96
C ARG A 42 5.25 1.19 11.15
N ALA A 43 4.87 2.44 11.00
CA ALA A 43 4.96 3.46 12.05
C ALA A 43 3.94 3.25 13.18
N VAL A 44 2.82 2.57 12.91
CA VAL A 44 1.77 2.27 13.91
C VAL A 44 1.80 0.80 14.38
N ASP A 45 3.00 0.25 14.57
CA ASP A 45 3.21 -1.11 15.09
C ASP A 45 2.46 -2.20 14.30
N GLN A 46 2.30 -2.01 12.99
CA GLN A 46 1.66 -2.97 12.10
C GLN A 46 0.18 -3.26 12.43
N SER A 47 -0.54 -2.27 13.00
CA SER A 47 -1.98 -2.40 13.25
C SER A 47 -2.80 -2.08 12.00
N VAL A 48 -3.48 -3.10 11.45
CA VAL A 48 -4.40 -2.98 10.30
C VAL A 48 -5.57 -2.08 10.65
N GLU A 49 -6.13 -2.25 11.84
CA GLU A 49 -7.30 -1.52 12.33
C GLU A 49 -7.01 -0.02 12.47
N ARG A 50 -5.81 0.30 12.95
CA ARG A 50 -5.38 1.70 13.08
C ARG A 50 -5.17 2.36 11.73
N VAL A 51 -4.53 1.66 10.78
CA VAL A 51 -4.41 2.15 9.40
C VAL A 51 -5.79 2.37 8.78
N ALA A 52 -6.70 1.41 8.92
CA ALA A 52 -8.06 1.52 8.41
C ALA A 52 -8.79 2.74 8.98
N MET A 53 -8.70 2.95 10.30
CA MET A 53 -9.32 4.09 10.97
C MET A 53 -8.69 5.43 10.53
N ASP A 54 -7.36 5.55 10.56
CA ASP A 54 -6.67 6.83 10.36
C ASP A 54 -6.68 7.28 8.88
N TYR A 55 -6.77 6.34 7.94
CA TYR A 55 -6.95 6.63 6.51
C TYR A 55 -8.40 6.60 6.03
N ASP A 56 -9.36 6.35 6.93
CA ASP A 56 -10.77 6.14 6.59
C ASP A 56 -10.95 5.13 5.44
N LEU A 57 -10.28 3.98 5.60
CA LEU A 57 -10.29 2.85 4.68
C LEU A 57 -11.04 1.68 5.31
N PRO A 58 -11.82 0.92 4.53
CA PRO A 58 -12.33 -0.34 5.02
C PRO A 58 -11.19 -1.34 5.20
N LEU A 59 -11.33 -2.28 6.15
CA LEU A 59 -10.29 -3.26 6.47
C LEU A 59 -9.85 -4.07 5.25
N ASP A 60 -10.79 -4.41 4.37
CA ASP A 60 -10.53 -5.16 3.15
C ASP A 60 -9.64 -4.39 2.15
N ALA A 61 -9.69 -3.06 2.14
CA ALA A 61 -8.76 -2.22 1.38
C ALA A 61 -7.35 -2.23 1.97
N VAL A 62 -7.22 -2.20 3.30
CA VAL A 62 -5.91 -2.29 3.97
C VAL A 62 -5.30 -3.67 3.74
N GLU A 63 -6.09 -4.74 3.81
CA GLU A 63 -5.64 -6.10 3.48
C GLU A 63 -5.15 -6.20 2.02
N ALA A 64 -5.87 -5.59 1.08
CA ALA A 64 -5.46 -5.50 -0.33
C ALA A 64 -4.11 -4.78 -0.51
N VAL A 65 -3.92 -3.66 0.20
CA VAL A 65 -2.65 -2.92 0.19
C VAL A 65 -1.50 -3.79 0.70
N LEU A 66 -1.71 -4.48 1.81
CA LEU A 66 -0.68 -5.35 2.40
C LEU A 66 -0.39 -6.56 1.51
N ALA A 67 -1.39 -7.09 0.82
CA ALA A 67 -1.21 -8.15 -0.18
C ALA A 67 -0.38 -7.67 -1.36
N TYR A 68 -0.75 -6.52 -1.95
CA TYR A 68 0.01 -5.90 -3.03
C TYR A 68 1.47 -5.63 -2.63
N TYR A 69 1.68 -5.13 -1.41
CA TYR A 69 3.00 -4.91 -0.85
C TYR A 69 3.79 -6.21 -0.69
N ARG A 70 3.18 -7.32 -0.26
CA ARG A 70 3.89 -8.61 -0.17
C ARG A 70 4.38 -9.08 -1.54
N GLU A 71 3.59 -8.91 -2.58
CA GLU A 71 3.96 -9.29 -3.96
C GLU A 71 5.04 -8.37 -4.55
N HIS A 72 4.99 -7.08 -4.23
CA HIS A 72 5.86 -6.05 -4.82
C HIS A 72 6.85 -5.45 -3.82
N ARG A 73 7.20 -6.21 -2.79
CA ARG A 73 7.95 -5.74 -1.61
C ARG A 73 9.19 -4.95 -1.97
N ARG A 74 10.00 -5.47 -2.91
CA ARG A 74 11.26 -4.83 -3.32
C ARG A 74 11.06 -3.42 -3.86
N SER A 75 10.08 -3.22 -4.74
CA SER A 75 9.83 -1.92 -5.37
C SER A 75 9.29 -0.91 -4.35
N VAL A 76 8.36 -1.34 -3.50
CA VAL A 76 7.77 -0.50 -2.47
C VAL A 76 8.80 -0.13 -1.40
N ASP A 77 9.64 -1.08 -0.97
CA ASP A 77 10.72 -0.84 -0.01
C ASP A 77 11.76 0.14 -0.55
N ALA A 78 12.17 -0.01 -1.81
CA ALA A 78 13.10 0.92 -2.45
C ALA A 78 12.52 2.35 -2.48
N ARG A 79 11.23 2.50 -2.76
CA ARG A 79 10.54 3.79 -2.76
C ARG A 79 10.39 4.40 -1.37
N LEU A 80 10.19 3.58 -0.34
CA LEU A 80 10.16 4.00 1.06
C LEU A 80 11.55 4.48 1.51
N ALA A 81 12.60 3.69 1.24
CA ALA A 81 13.97 4.06 1.59
C ALA A 81 14.40 5.37 0.90
N ALA A 82 14.04 5.56 -0.37
CA ALA A 82 14.29 6.80 -1.10
C ALA A 82 13.55 8.01 -0.49
N HIS A 83 12.34 7.78 0.03
CA HIS A 83 11.56 8.82 0.72
C HIS A 83 12.20 9.18 2.06
N GLU A 84 12.57 8.19 2.89
CA GLU A 84 13.24 8.41 4.18
C GLU A 84 14.56 9.17 4.00
N ALA A 85 15.37 8.78 3.00
CA ALA A 85 16.62 9.45 2.68
C ALA A 85 16.43 10.93 2.27
N PHE A 86 15.31 11.27 1.63
CA PHE A 86 14.99 12.65 1.26
C PHE A 86 14.74 13.54 2.48
N PHE A 87 14.14 13.01 3.56
CA PHE A 87 13.88 13.77 4.80
C PHE A 87 15.05 13.75 5.80
N ALA A 88 16.03 12.87 5.61
CA ALA A 88 17.24 12.79 6.45
C ALA A 88 18.39 13.68 5.95
N ALA A 89 18.25 14.31 4.79
CA ALA A 89 19.20 15.22 4.16
C ALA A 89 18.89 16.70 4.47
#